data_AF-Q1DGB2-F1
#
_entry.id   AF-Q1DGB2-F1
#
_cell.length_a   1.000
_cell.length_b   1.000
_cell.length_c   1.000
_cell.angle_alpha   90.00
_cell.angle_beta   90.00
_cell.angle_gamma   90.00
#
_symmetry.space_group_name_H-M   'P 1'
#
loop_
_entity.id
_entity.type
_entity.pdbx_description
1 polymer ?
#
loop_
_entity_poly.entity_id
_entity_poly.type
_entity_poly.pdbx_seq_one_letter_code
_entity_poly.pdbx_strand_id
1 'polypeptide(L)'
;MRDLRILTGSVSTNEPRVTCSPGQDWMSDFSSVTRTVVSLSDGMCARIPSGPCAPRFFGGEVVWHGHRGGERSYACSLRWNQFRQRVRGRTMPRNTLCLRCGMCCDGTLFTHVSLQLEEALALQRRGLPVGSRTDGSLALMQHCSALDERTCTIYEDRPASCRRYHCQLSSALAEKEVSLDEALEVVDEAHARVAAVARTLAPASEGAPRSVLQRARRANLLDHGGPLSATDLATYEHAEAYLDTHFRGRFGRQD
;
A
#
# COMPACT_ATOMS: atom_id res chain seq x y z
N MET A 1 1.44 -10.22 52.32
CA MET A 1 2.16 -11.45 52.69
C MET A 1 2.00 -12.46 51.55
N ARG A 2 2.99 -12.47 50.64
CA ARG A 2 3.32 -13.51 49.65
C ARG A 2 4.51 -12.95 48.85
N ASP A 3 5.70 -13.28 49.35
CA ASP A 3 7.00 -12.90 48.78
C ASP A 3 7.30 -13.72 47.53
N LEU A 4 7.72 -13.05 46.46
CA LEU A 4 8.33 -13.69 45.29
C LEU A 4 9.86 -13.66 45.44
N ARG A 5 10.43 -14.86 45.45
CA ARG A 5 11.87 -15.14 45.55
C ARG A 5 12.59 -14.80 44.24
N ILE A 6 13.71 -14.08 44.35
CA ILE A 6 14.70 -13.89 43.30
C ILE A 6 15.64 -15.10 43.31
N LEU A 7 15.77 -15.80 42.18
CA LEU A 7 16.78 -16.84 41.98
C LEU A 7 18.00 -16.21 41.30
N THR A 8 19.13 -16.19 42.00
CA THR A 8 20.45 -15.81 41.46
C THR A 8 21.11 -17.01 40.79
N GLY A 9 21.50 -16.88 39.53
CA GLY A 9 22.36 -17.84 38.82
C GLY A 9 23.62 -17.14 38.31
N SER A 10 24.78 -17.63 38.71
CA SER A 10 26.11 -17.19 38.26
C SER A 10 26.50 -17.91 36.97
N VAL A 11 26.96 -17.18 35.95
CA VAL A 11 27.62 -17.75 34.76
C VAL A 11 29.01 -17.13 34.59
N SER A 12 29.95 -18.05 34.40
CA SER A 12 31.41 -17.93 34.38
C SER A 12 31.96 -16.89 33.39
N THR A 13 32.95 -16.13 33.84
CA THR A 13 33.81 -15.25 33.03
C THR A 13 34.80 -16.05 32.21
N ASN A 14 34.76 -15.92 30.88
CA ASN A 14 35.90 -16.25 30.03
C ASN A 14 36.05 -15.16 28.96
N GLU A 15 36.82 -14.12 29.29
CA GLU A 15 37.37 -13.19 28.32
C GLU A 15 38.67 -13.77 27.73
N PRO A 16 38.90 -13.69 26.42
CA PRO A 16 40.26 -13.71 25.90
C PRO A 16 40.82 -12.27 25.89
N ARG A 17 41.89 -12.04 26.66
CA ARG A 17 42.78 -10.89 26.48
C ARG A 17 43.63 -11.13 25.22
N VAL A 18 43.62 -10.18 24.29
CA VAL A 18 44.59 -10.12 23.20
C VAL A 18 45.38 -8.82 23.35
N THR A 19 46.69 -8.95 23.57
CA THR A 19 47.67 -7.85 23.57
C THR A 19 48.27 -7.73 22.17
N CYS A 20 48.35 -6.52 21.61
CA CYS A 20 49.07 -6.24 20.38
C CYS A 20 50.32 -5.39 20.65
N SER A 21 51.48 -5.88 20.21
CA SER A 21 52.73 -5.11 20.11
C SER A 21 52.84 -4.44 18.74
N PRO A 22 53.62 -3.35 18.59
CA PRO A 22 53.54 -2.48 17.43
C PRO A 22 54.41 -2.96 16.26
N GLY A 23 53.87 -2.84 15.05
CA GLY A 23 54.61 -2.89 13.79
C GLY A 23 54.30 -4.10 12.93
N GLN A 24 53.19 -4.05 12.19
CA GLN A 24 53.15 -4.40 10.77
C GLN A 24 51.79 -4.01 10.17
N ASP A 25 51.86 -3.60 8.92
CA ASP A 25 50.95 -2.67 8.26
C ASP A 25 50.25 -3.37 7.07
N TRP A 26 49.11 -2.81 6.67
CA TRP A 26 48.30 -3.07 5.46
C TRP A 26 47.10 -4.04 5.48
N MET A 27 45.98 -3.49 4.97
CA MET A 27 44.75 -4.13 4.49
C MET A 27 43.74 -4.62 5.52
N SER A 28 43.02 -3.68 6.14
CA SER A 28 41.60 -3.79 6.53
C SER A 28 41.16 -2.43 7.06
N ASP A 29 40.47 -1.62 6.26
CA ASP A 29 39.95 -0.36 6.78
C ASP A 29 38.42 -0.33 6.74
N PHE A 30 37.86 -0.05 7.92
CA PHE A 30 36.46 -0.13 8.35
C PHE A 30 35.90 -1.48 8.82
N SER A 31 36.52 -2.05 9.86
CA SER A 31 35.88 -3.00 10.76
C SER A 31 36.09 -2.63 12.23
N SER A 32 35.41 -1.59 12.71
CA SER A 32 35.18 -1.38 14.15
C SER A 32 34.10 -0.32 14.43
N VAL A 33 32.87 -0.63 14.02
CA VAL A 33 31.69 -0.04 14.65
C VAL A 33 30.84 -1.20 15.12
N THR A 34 30.61 -1.28 16.43
CA THR A 34 29.60 -2.16 17.03
C THR A 34 28.25 -1.89 16.36
N ARG A 35 27.85 -2.76 15.43
CA ARG A 35 26.54 -2.71 14.76
C ARG A 35 25.48 -3.18 15.74
N THR A 36 24.71 -2.24 16.28
CA THR A 36 23.39 -2.57 16.85
C THR A 36 22.36 -2.46 15.73
N VAL A 37 21.97 -3.60 15.17
CA VAL A 37 20.79 -3.69 14.30
C VAL A 37 19.59 -3.92 15.22
N VAL A 38 18.67 -2.96 15.30
CA VAL A 38 17.40 -3.14 16.01
C VAL A 38 16.36 -3.58 14.98
N SER A 39 15.78 -4.76 15.19
CA SER A 39 14.59 -5.19 14.46
C SER A 39 13.40 -4.38 14.98
N LEU A 40 12.83 -3.53 14.12
CA LEU A 40 11.52 -2.94 14.37
C LEU A 40 10.46 -3.95 13.92
N SER A 41 9.30 -3.93 14.57
CA SER A 41 8.18 -4.90 14.44
C SER A 41 7.67 -5.15 13.01
N ASP A 42 8.14 -4.40 12.01
CA ASP A 42 7.77 -4.52 10.60
C ASP A 42 8.94 -4.93 9.68
N GLY A 43 10.00 -5.55 10.22
CA GLY A 43 11.07 -6.16 9.41
C GLY A 43 12.02 -5.20 8.68
N MET A 44 12.00 -3.90 9.00
CA MET A 44 12.93 -2.91 8.44
C MET A 44 14.21 -2.79 9.28
N CYS A 45 15.35 -3.15 8.69
CA CYS A 45 16.68 -2.86 9.23
C CYS A 45 17.09 -1.42 8.89
N ALA A 46 17.17 -0.53 9.88
CA ALA A 46 17.71 0.82 9.70
C ALA A 46 19.13 0.91 10.28
N ARG A 47 20.03 1.60 9.55
CA ARG A 47 21.41 1.85 9.99
C ARG A 47 21.40 3.01 11.00
N ILE A 48 21.66 2.73 12.28
CA ILE A 48 21.80 3.75 13.31
C ILE A 48 23.16 4.44 13.13
N PRO A 49 23.26 5.77 13.12
CA PRO A 49 24.54 6.46 13.09
C PRO A 49 25.31 6.17 14.39
N SER A 50 26.52 5.63 14.27
CA SER A 50 27.45 5.49 15.40
C SER A 50 28.10 6.84 15.70
N GLY A 51 27.85 7.38 16.88
CA GLY A 51 28.43 8.63 17.37
C GLY A 51 28.09 8.86 18.84
N PRO A 52 28.60 9.95 19.47
CA PRO A 52 28.41 10.26 20.89
C PRO A 52 26.93 10.53 21.29
N CYS A 53 26.01 10.47 20.33
CA CYS A 53 24.56 10.62 20.52
C CYS A 53 23.77 9.34 20.18
N ALA A 54 24.43 8.19 20.05
CA ALA A 54 23.76 6.92 19.79
C ALA A 54 22.91 6.50 21.01
N PRO A 55 21.63 6.12 20.83
CA PRO A 55 20.83 5.62 21.93
C PRO A 55 21.43 4.31 22.45
N ARG A 56 21.62 4.22 23.76
CA ARG A 56 21.92 2.95 24.44
C ARG A 56 20.58 2.31 24.82
N PHE A 57 20.30 1.15 24.27
CA PHE A 57 19.09 0.39 24.57
C PHE A 57 19.32 -0.46 25.83
N PHE A 58 18.53 -0.24 26.87
CA PHE A 58 18.42 -1.12 28.03
C PHE A 58 16.96 -1.54 28.18
N GLY A 59 16.68 -2.85 28.15
CA GLY A 59 15.38 -3.41 28.55
C GLY A 59 14.14 -2.95 27.79
N GLY A 60 14.27 -2.45 26.54
CA GLY A 60 13.12 -1.98 25.76
C GLY A 60 12.73 -0.51 25.97
N GLU A 61 13.43 0.23 26.83
CA GLU A 61 13.28 1.68 26.98
C GLU A 61 14.53 2.44 26.50
N VAL A 62 14.30 3.60 25.89
CA VAL A 62 15.36 4.51 25.42
C VAL A 62 15.65 5.52 26.53
N VAL A 63 16.76 5.35 27.25
CA VAL A 63 17.21 6.27 28.30
C VAL A 63 18.30 7.21 27.76
N TRP A 64 18.09 8.52 27.91
CA TRP A 64 19.05 9.54 27.49
C TRP A 64 19.89 10.01 28.68
N HIS A 65 21.18 9.67 28.69
CA HIS A 65 22.13 10.34 29.60
C HIS A 65 22.62 11.64 28.95
N GLY A 66 21.98 12.76 29.30
CA GLY A 66 22.42 14.08 28.89
C GLY A 66 23.68 14.50 29.63
N HIS A 67 24.80 14.64 28.94
CA HIS A 67 25.89 15.50 29.41
C HIS A 67 25.46 16.96 29.27
N ARG A 68 25.56 17.73 30.37
CA ARG A 68 25.26 19.17 30.43
C ARG A 68 26.00 19.93 29.33
N GLY A 69 25.25 20.44 28.35
CA GLY A 69 25.75 21.26 27.24
C GLY A 69 24.63 21.59 26.25
N GLY A 70 23.95 22.72 26.48
CA GLY A 70 22.64 23.09 25.94
C GLY A 70 22.50 23.38 24.44
N GLU A 71 23.51 23.13 23.59
CA GLU A 71 23.40 23.36 22.13
C GLU A 71 23.50 22.07 21.31
N ARG A 72 24.37 21.13 21.72
CA ARG A 72 24.56 19.85 21.03
C ARG A 72 23.36 18.91 21.20
N SER A 73 22.67 19.00 22.34
CA SER A 73 21.45 18.24 22.62
C SER A 73 20.28 18.65 21.72
N TYR A 74 20.13 19.95 21.46
CA TYR A 74 19.07 20.47 20.57
C TYR A 74 19.31 20.09 19.11
N ALA A 75 20.53 20.20 18.61
CA ALA A 75 20.87 19.80 17.24
C ALA A 75 20.60 18.31 16.96
N CYS A 76 20.87 17.43 17.94
CA CYS A 76 20.59 16.00 17.83
C CYS A 76 19.08 15.68 17.87
N SER A 77 18.32 16.39 18.72
CA SER A 77 16.86 16.26 18.77
C SER A 77 16.18 16.72 17.48
N LEU A 78 16.69 17.78 16.84
CA LEU A 78 16.17 18.33 15.58
C LEU A 78 16.44 17.38 14.41
N ARG A 79 17.65 16.80 14.31
CA ARG A 79 17.97 15.78 13.29
C ARG A 79 17.13 14.51 13.45
N TRP A 80 16.90 14.07 14.68
CA TRP A 80 16.06 12.91 14.95
C TRP A 80 14.59 13.18 14.67
N ASN A 81 14.07 14.36 14.99
CA ASN A 81 12.71 14.75 14.62
C ASN A 81 12.53 14.89 13.10
N GLN A 82 13.49 15.45 12.37
CA GLN A 82 13.47 15.47 10.90
C GLN A 82 13.53 14.06 10.30
N PHE A 83 14.36 13.17 10.86
CA PHE A 83 14.40 11.77 10.45
C PHE A 83 13.08 11.05 10.76
N ARG A 84 12.51 11.21 11.96
CA ARG A 84 11.20 10.65 12.34
C ARG A 84 10.07 11.21 11.48
N GLN A 85 10.08 12.49 11.15
CA GLN A 85 9.08 13.10 10.26
C GLN A 85 9.19 12.54 8.83
N ARG A 86 10.42 12.33 8.32
CA ARG A 86 10.65 11.63 7.04
C ARG A 86 10.20 10.17 7.03
N VAL A 87 10.20 9.49 8.17
CA VAL A 87 9.81 8.08 8.30
C VAL A 87 8.32 7.91 8.63
N ARG A 88 7.71 8.84 9.37
CA ARG A 88 6.30 8.78 9.82
C ARG A 88 5.30 9.52 8.91
N GLY A 89 5.75 10.44 8.07
CA GLY A 89 4.89 11.20 7.15
C GLY A 89 4.84 10.66 5.72
N ARG A 90 5.51 9.54 5.43
CA ARG A 90 5.63 9.02 4.05
C ARG A 90 4.56 7.97 3.79
N THR A 91 3.36 8.41 3.45
CA THR A 91 2.43 7.56 2.69
C THR A 91 3.19 7.04 1.48
N MET A 92 3.26 5.72 1.33
CA MET A 92 3.95 5.11 0.20
C MET A 92 3.33 5.65 -1.10
N PRO A 93 4.10 6.07 -2.12
CA PRO A 93 3.54 6.70 -3.33
C PRO A 93 2.40 5.90 -3.96
N ARG A 94 2.47 4.56 -3.91
CA ARG A 94 1.41 3.67 -4.39
C ARG A 94 0.12 3.76 -3.58
N ASN A 95 0.21 3.93 -2.26
CA ASN A 95 -0.97 4.14 -1.42
C ASN A 95 -1.63 5.48 -1.77
N THR A 96 -0.84 6.54 -1.94
CA THR A 96 -1.34 7.84 -2.40
C THR A 96 -2.03 7.72 -3.75
N LEU A 97 -1.44 7.02 -4.71
CA LEU A 97 -2.05 6.76 -6.02
C LEU A 97 -3.40 6.05 -5.89
N CYS A 98 -3.48 4.95 -5.12
CA CYS A 98 -4.71 4.19 -4.94
C CYS A 98 -5.81 5.02 -4.26
N LEU A 99 -5.47 5.80 -3.23
CA LEU A 99 -6.39 6.69 -2.51
C LEU A 99 -6.91 7.86 -3.38
N ARG A 100 -6.26 8.14 -4.51
CA ARG A 100 -6.71 9.11 -5.51
C ARG A 100 -7.42 8.47 -6.71
N CYS A 101 -7.15 7.20 -6.98
CA CYS A 101 -7.65 6.47 -8.13
C CYS A 101 -9.01 5.78 -7.89
N GLY A 102 -9.08 4.77 -7.01
CA GLY A 102 -10.32 4.03 -6.71
C GLY A 102 -10.90 3.14 -7.83
N MET A 103 -10.38 3.17 -9.05
CA MET A 103 -11.02 2.52 -10.22
C MET A 103 -11.09 0.98 -10.20
N CYS A 104 -10.29 0.33 -9.36
CA CYS A 104 -10.39 -1.10 -9.11
C CYS A 104 -11.53 -1.46 -8.13
N CYS A 105 -11.99 -0.50 -7.32
CA CYS A 105 -13.04 -0.67 -6.32
C CYS A 105 -14.39 -0.07 -6.74
N ASP A 106 -14.41 0.86 -7.69
CA ASP A 106 -15.65 1.53 -8.11
C ASP A 106 -16.41 0.75 -9.20
N GLY A 107 -15.76 -0.26 -9.77
CA GLY A 107 -16.27 -1.11 -10.85
C GLY A 107 -15.86 -0.69 -12.26
N THR A 108 -14.95 0.27 -12.41
CA THR A 108 -14.41 0.72 -13.71
C THR A 108 -13.49 -0.33 -14.33
N LEU A 109 -12.57 -0.90 -13.55
CA LEU A 109 -11.63 -1.91 -14.04
C LEU A 109 -12.14 -3.35 -13.91
N PHE A 110 -12.96 -3.63 -12.89
CA PHE A 110 -13.44 -4.97 -12.55
C PHE A 110 -14.95 -4.98 -12.34
N THR A 111 -15.59 -6.11 -12.64
CA THR A 111 -17.00 -6.33 -12.29
C THR A 111 -17.16 -7.02 -10.95
N HIS A 112 -16.15 -7.76 -10.52
CA HIS A 112 -16.18 -8.55 -9.29
C HIS A 112 -14.76 -8.92 -8.84
N VAL A 113 -14.65 -9.41 -7.61
CA VAL A 113 -13.44 -10.02 -7.06
C VAL A 113 -13.79 -11.41 -6.55
N SER A 114 -13.14 -12.46 -7.06
CA SER A 114 -13.35 -13.83 -6.59
C SER A 114 -12.91 -13.99 -5.14
N LEU A 115 -13.73 -14.69 -4.35
CA LEU A 115 -13.52 -14.94 -2.93
C LEU A 115 -13.42 -16.43 -2.65
N GLN A 116 -12.55 -16.79 -1.71
CA GLN A 116 -12.66 -18.07 -1.01
C GLN A 116 -13.81 -18.03 0.00
N LEU A 117 -14.27 -19.21 0.43
CA LEU A 117 -15.40 -19.33 1.36
C LEU A 117 -15.14 -18.58 2.67
N GLU A 118 -13.94 -18.72 3.23
CA GLU A 118 -13.53 -18.05 4.47
C GLU A 118 -13.51 -16.53 4.33
N GLU A 119 -13.09 -16.01 3.17
CA GLU A 119 -13.08 -14.58 2.87
C GLU A 119 -14.51 -14.05 2.76
N ALA A 120 -15.38 -14.76 2.04
CA ALA A 120 -16.79 -14.42 1.92
C ALA A 120 -17.47 -14.33 3.29
N LEU A 121 -17.28 -15.34 4.15
CA LEU A 121 -17.82 -15.34 5.51
C LEU A 121 -17.27 -14.19 6.35
N ALA A 122 -15.98 -13.85 6.20
CA ALA A 122 -15.38 -12.71 6.89
C ALA A 122 -15.99 -11.37 6.45
N LEU A 123 -16.18 -11.17 5.14
CA LEU A 123 -16.81 -9.97 4.61
C LEU A 123 -18.28 -9.84 5.06
N GLN A 124 -19.05 -10.93 5.05
CA GLN A 124 -20.43 -10.95 5.53
C GLN A 124 -20.53 -10.56 7.01
N ARG A 125 -19.63 -11.03 7.87
CA ARG A 125 -19.57 -10.60 9.29
C ARG A 125 -19.29 -9.10 9.45
N ARG A 126 -18.68 -8.46 8.45
CA ARG A 126 -18.46 -7.00 8.40
C ARG A 126 -19.64 -6.24 7.76
N GLY A 127 -20.72 -6.94 7.37
CA GLY A 127 -21.89 -6.33 6.73
C GLY A 127 -21.71 -6.07 5.24
N LEU A 128 -20.68 -6.63 4.59
CA LEU A 128 -20.45 -6.46 3.16
C LEU A 128 -21.24 -7.52 2.37
N PRO A 129 -22.05 -7.13 1.36
CA PRO A 129 -22.71 -8.07 0.47
C PRO A 129 -21.70 -8.93 -0.30
N VAL A 130 -21.96 -10.24 -0.30
CA VAL A 130 -21.27 -11.22 -1.14
C VAL A 130 -22.28 -11.78 -2.12
N GLY A 131 -21.93 -11.75 -3.40
CA GLY A 131 -22.73 -12.35 -4.47
C GLY A 131 -22.13 -13.67 -4.93
N SER A 132 -22.78 -14.26 -5.94
CA SER A 132 -22.28 -15.41 -6.68
C SER A 132 -22.19 -15.06 -8.16
N ARG A 133 -21.17 -15.59 -8.85
CA ARG A 133 -21.06 -15.54 -10.30
C ARG A 133 -21.97 -16.59 -10.94
N THR A 134 -22.09 -16.56 -12.26
CA THR A 134 -22.87 -17.53 -13.06
C THR A 134 -22.42 -18.98 -12.84
N ASP A 135 -21.12 -19.18 -12.55
CA ASP A 135 -20.53 -20.49 -12.25
C ASP A 135 -20.74 -20.94 -10.78
N GLY A 136 -21.46 -20.15 -9.97
CA GLY A 136 -21.71 -20.40 -8.56
C GLY A 136 -20.58 -19.98 -7.61
N SER A 137 -19.43 -19.54 -8.13
CA SER A 137 -18.33 -19.08 -7.28
C SER A 137 -18.67 -17.78 -6.55
N LEU A 138 -18.18 -17.66 -5.31
CA LEU A 138 -18.43 -16.50 -4.44
C LEU A 138 -17.61 -15.31 -4.90
N ALA A 139 -18.23 -14.13 -4.90
CA ALA A 139 -17.57 -12.92 -5.37
C ALA A 139 -18.03 -11.67 -4.61
N LEU A 140 -17.09 -10.74 -4.42
CA LEU A 140 -17.38 -9.37 -4.04
C LEU A 140 -17.69 -8.57 -5.31
N MET A 141 -18.97 -8.27 -5.53
CA MET A 141 -19.41 -7.51 -6.70
C MET A 141 -18.93 -6.06 -6.62
N GLN A 142 -18.47 -5.54 -7.76
CA GLN A 142 -18.15 -4.11 -7.88
C GLN A 142 -19.38 -3.37 -8.40
N HIS A 143 -19.77 -2.22 -7.89
CA HIS A 143 -19.07 -1.31 -6.96
C HIS A 143 -18.90 -1.87 -5.53
N CYS A 144 -17.67 -1.87 -5.02
CA CYS A 144 -17.38 -2.35 -3.67
C CYS A 144 -18.09 -1.51 -2.62
N SER A 145 -18.91 -2.15 -1.78
CA SER A 145 -19.62 -1.50 -0.67
C SER A 145 -18.70 -0.99 0.44
N ALA A 146 -17.44 -1.44 0.47
CA ALA A 146 -16.41 -0.94 1.38
C ALA A 146 -15.66 0.28 0.82
N LEU A 147 -16.01 0.76 -0.38
CA LEU A 147 -15.44 1.97 -0.95
C LEU A 147 -16.20 3.19 -0.42
N ASP A 148 -15.51 4.01 0.36
CA ASP A 148 -15.96 5.33 0.78
C ASP A 148 -15.13 6.38 0.05
N GLU A 149 -15.78 7.06 -0.90
CA GLU A 149 -15.14 7.86 -1.96
C GLU A 149 -14.07 7.06 -2.73
N ARG A 150 -12.82 7.12 -2.26
CA ARG A 150 -11.65 6.45 -2.83
C ARG A 150 -10.86 5.63 -1.79
N THR A 151 -11.40 5.53 -0.58
CA THR A 151 -10.76 4.88 0.56
C THR A 151 -11.47 3.57 0.86
N CYS A 152 -10.71 2.50 1.06
CA CYS A 152 -11.24 1.21 1.48
C CYS A 152 -11.44 1.20 3.00
N THR A 153 -12.68 1.07 3.46
CA THR A 153 -13.02 1.05 4.89
C THR A 153 -12.61 -0.25 5.59
N ILE A 154 -12.27 -1.29 4.82
CA ILE A 154 -11.75 -2.58 5.31
C ILE A 154 -10.32 -2.86 4.84
N TYR A 155 -9.48 -1.83 4.69
CA TYR A 155 -8.15 -1.96 4.07
C TYR A 155 -7.30 -3.11 4.65
N GLU A 156 -7.35 -3.30 5.97
CA GLU A 156 -6.64 -4.36 6.70
C GLU A 156 -7.25 -5.75 6.56
N ASP A 157 -8.53 -5.84 6.17
CA ASP A 157 -9.29 -7.08 5.99
C ASP A 157 -9.57 -7.40 4.51
N ARG A 158 -8.90 -6.71 3.59
CA ARG A 158 -9.07 -6.92 2.15
C ARG A 158 -8.91 -8.41 1.76
N PRO A 159 -9.73 -8.92 0.82
CA PRO A 159 -9.51 -10.23 0.23
C PRO A 159 -8.11 -10.35 -0.39
N ALA A 160 -7.59 -11.57 -0.46
CA ALA A 160 -6.27 -11.88 -1.00
C ALA A 160 -6.11 -11.36 -2.43
N SER A 161 -7.16 -11.45 -3.25
CA SER A 161 -7.17 -10.91 -4.61
C SER A 161 -7.02 -9.38 -4.61
N CYS A 162 -7.73 -8.67 -3.74
CA CYS A 162 -7.60 -7.21 -3.57
C CYS A 162 -6.20 -6.79 -3.06
N ARG A 163 -5.54 -7.61 -2.23
CA ARG A 163 -4.19 -7.31 -1.73
C ARG A 163 -3.11 -7.56 -2.78
N ARG A 164 -3.23 -8.67 -3.52
CA ARG A 164 -2.25 -9.08 -4.54
C ARG A 164 -2.31 -8.22 -5.80
N TYR A 165 -3.48 -7.69 -6.14
CA TYR A 165 -3.64 -6.95 -7.38
C TYR A 165 -2.89 -5.62 -7.37
N HIS A 166 -2.11 -5.39 -8.42
CA HIS A 166 -1.40 -4.15 -8.71
C HIS A 166 -1.65 -3.80 -10.18
N CYS A 167 -2.32 -2.66 -10.43
CA CYS A 167 -2.53 -2.20 -11.80
C CYS A 167 -1.21 -1.78 -12.44
N GLN A 168 -1.17 -1.76 -13.77
CA GLN A 168 0.05 -1.43 -14.51
C GLN A 168 0.65 -0.09 -14.09
N LEU A 169 -0.18 0.97 -13.97
CA LEU A 169 0.27 2.28 -13.48
C LEU A 169 0.93 2.21 -12.09
N SER A 170 0.37 1.41 -11.19
CA SER A 170 0.91 1.23 -9.83
C SER A 170 2.21 0.42 -9.82
N SER A 171 2.39 -0.49 -10.78
CA SER A 171 3.65 -1.21 -11.00
C SER A 171 4.71 -0.29 -11.61
N ALA A 172 4.39 0.47 -12.66
CA ALA A 172 5.27 1.47 -13.26
C ALA A 172 5.76 2.50 -12.23
N LEU A 173 4.87 2.97 -11.34
CA LEU A 173 5.24 3.85 -10.23
C LEU A 173 6.17 3.16 -9.22
N ALA A 174 5.96 1.88 -8.93
CA ALA A 174 6.81 1.11 -8.02
C ALA A 174 8.22 0.92 -8.59
N GLU A 175 8.30 0.69 -9.90
CA GLU A 175 9.52 0.50 -10.68
C GLU A 175 10.20 1.82 -11.05
N LYS A 176 9.56 2.96 -10.74
CA LYS A 176 10.02 4.33 -11.03
C LYS A 176 10.12 4.64 -12.53
N GLU A 177 9.34 3.94 -13.35
CA GLU A 177 9.16 4.26 -14.77
C GLU A 177 8.36 5.55 -14.95
N VAL A 178 7.50 5.88 -13.97
CA VAL A 178 6.77 7.14 -13.86
C VAL A 178 6.90 7.71 -12.45
N SER A 179 6.86 9.02 -12.33
CA SER A 179 6.73 9.74 -11.06
C SER A 179 5.31 9.66 -10.51
N LEU A 180 5.14 10.04 -9.23
CA LEU A 180 3.81 10.09 -8.63
C LEU A 180 2.92 11.14 -9.32
N ASP A 181 3.48 12.28 -9.70
CA ASP A 181 2.72 13.36 -10.33
C ASP A 181 2.23 12.95 -11.72
N GLU A 182 3.12 12.38 -12.56
CA GLU A 182 2.74 11.81 -13.86
C GLU A 182 1.68 10.70 -13.71
N ALA A 183 1.80 9.85 -12.69
CA ALA A 183 0.80 8.82 -12.43
C ALA A 183 -0.56 9.41 -12.00
N LEU A 184 -0.57 10.52 -11.27
CA LEU A 184 -1.80 11.21 -10.89
C LEU A 184 -2.46 11.90 -12.10
N GLU A 185 -1.67 12.44 -13.03
CA GLU A 185 -2.19 12.97 -14.30
C GLU A 185 -2.90 11.89 -15.12
N VAL A 186 -2.33 10.67 -15.17
CA VAL A 186 -2.97 9.51 -15.82
C VAL A 186 -4.30 9.15 -15.13
N VAL A 187 -4.35 9.22 -13.81
CA VAL A 187 -5.58 8.97 -13.04
C VAL A 187 -6.65 10.04 -13.33
N ASP A 188 -6.27 11.31 -13.36
CA ASP A 188 -7.18 12.42 -13.61
C ASP A 188 -7.76 12.36 -15.04
N GLU A 189 -6.93 12.04 -16.04
CA GLU A 189 -7.36 11.82 -17.42
C GLU A 189 -8.28 10.59 -17.55
N ALA A 190 -7.98 9.50 -16.84
CA ALA A 190 -8.86 8.34 -16.82
C ALA A 190 -10.25 8.70 -16.27
N HIS A 191 -10.30 9.45 -15.16
CA HIS A 191 -11.58 9.93 -14.58
C HIS A 191 -12.32 10.86 -15.54
N ALA A 192 -11.61 11.74 -16.26
CA ALA A 192 -12.21 12.61 -17.25
C ALA A 192 -12.86 11.83 -18.41
N ARG A 193 -12.22 10.76 -18.88
CA ARG A 193 -12.76 9.87 -19.92
C ARG A 193 -13.97 9.09 -19.43
N VAL A 194 -13.91 8.53 -18.22
CA VAL A 194 -15.06 7.89 -17.57
C VAL A 194 -16.24 8.87 -17.45
N ALA A 195 -15.96 10.11 -17.05
CA ALA A 195 -16.98 11.16 -16.96
C ALA A 195 -17.54 11.56 -18.34
N ALA A 196 -16.74 11.49 -19.41
CA ALA A 196 -17.22 11.70 -20.78
C ALA A 196 -18.24 10.64 -21.19
N VAL A 197 -17.94 9.36 -20.93
CA VAL A 197 -18.90 8.26 -21.13
C VAL A 197 -20.15 8.48 -20.27
N ALA A 198 -20.02 8.94 -19.03
CA ALA A 198 -21.18 9.19 -18.17
C ALA A 198 -22.17 10.21 -18.76
N ARG A 199 -21.68 11.19 -19.54
CA ARG A 199 -22.50 12.23 -20.19
C ARG A 199 -23.24 11.73 -21.42
N THR A 200 -22.80 10.63 -22.04
CA THR A 200 -23.48 10.04 -23.21
C THR A 200 -24.58 9.05 -22.82
N LEU A 201 -24.52 8.52 -21.61
CA LEU A 201 -25.48 7.54 -21.13
C LEU A 201 -26.75 8.19 -20.59
N ALA A 202 -27.87 7.49 -20.78
CA ALA A 202 -29.10 7.79 -20.06
C ALA A 202 -28.86 7.73 -18.54
N PRO A 203 -29.66 8.48 -17.74
CA PRO A 203 -29.62 8.39 -16.29
C PRO A 203 -29.73 6.94 -15.81
N ALA A 204 -29.01 6.59 -14.73
CA ALA A 204 -29.12 5.25 -14.17
C ALA A 204 -30.55 4.96 -13.73
N SER A 205 -31.12 3.87 -14.24
CA SER A 205 -32.36 3.31 -13.70
C SER A 205 -32.10 2.62 -12.36
N GLU A 206 -33.16 2.38 -11.60
CA GLU A 206 -33.09 1.60 -10.38
C GLU A 206 -32.51 0.20 -10.66
N GLY A 207 -31.56 -0.24 -9.83
CA GLY A 207 -30.85 -1.51 -10.00
C GLY A 207 -29.78 -1.53 -11.11
N ALA A 208 -29.54 -0.42 -11.83
CA ALA A 208 -28.43 -0.32 -12.76
C ALA A 208 -27.07 -0.39 -12.02
N PRO A 209 -26.02 -0.93 -12.65
CA PRO A 209 -24.68 -0.90 -12.08
C PRO A 209 -24.25 0.53 -11.75
N ARG A 210 -23.55 0.71 -10.62
CA ARG A 210 -23.01 2.02 -10.23
C ARG A 210 -21.84 2.47 -11.12
N SER A 211 -21.08 1.53 -11.67
CA SER A 211 -19.96 1.82 -12.58
C SER A 211 -20.46 2.32 -13.93
N VAL A 212 -19.95 3.47 -14.35
CA VAL A 212 -20.27 4.07 -15.67
C VAL A 212 -19.91 3.12 -16.81
N LEU A 213 -18.74 2.49 -16.76
CA LEU A 213 -18.25 1.60 -17.81
C LEU A 213 -19.09 0.31 -17.88
N GLN A 214 -19.55 -0.21 -16.74
CA GLN A 214 -20.47 -1.34 -16.73
C GLN A 214 -21.83 -0.98 -17.33
N ARG A 215 -22.36 0.22 -17.03
CA ARG A 215 -23.59 0.70 -17.67
C ARG A 215 -23.42 0.89 -19.18
N ALA A 216 -22.30 1.46 -19.63
CA ALA A 216 -22.02 1.65 -21.06
C ALA A 216 -21.99 0.32 -21.80
N ARG A 217 -21.26 -0.67 -21.25
CA ARG A 217 -21.22 -2.03 -21.81
C ARG A 217 -22.62 -2.64 -21.89
N ARG A 218 -23.40 -2.52 -20.81
CA ARG A 218 -24.77 -3.05 -20.76
C ARG A 218 -25.65 -2.38 -21.81
N ALA A 219 -25.63 -1.04 -21.91
CA ALA A 219 -26.42 -0.28 -22.88
C ALA A 219 -26.04 -0.59 -24.34
N ASN A 220 -24.80 -1.03 -24.60
CA ASN A 220 -24.37 -1.43 -25.92
C ASN A 220 -24.88 -2.83 -26.35
N LEU A 221 -25.42 -3.63 -25.43
CA LEU A 221 -26.03 -4.92 -25.75
C LEU A 221 -27.42 -4.73 -26.39
N LEU A 222 -27.74 -5.51 -27.42
CA LEU A 222 -29.00 -5.43 -28.16
C LEU A 222 -30.22 -5.54 -27.23
N ASP A 223 -30.18 -6.48 -26.27
CA ASP A 223 -31.25 -6.74 -25.30
C ASP A 223 -31.47 -5.59 -24.29
N HIS A 224 -30.63 -4.56 -24.33
CA HIS A 224 -30.62 -3.44 -23.39
C HIS A 224 -30.65 -2.07 -24.08
N GLY A 225 -31.15 -2.04 -25.33
CA GLY A 225 -31.34 -0.80 -26.09
C GLY A 225 -30.16 -0.43 -27.01
N GLY A 226 -29.21 -1.35 -27.19
CA GLY A 226 -28.07 -1.15 -28.08
C GLY A 226 -28.40 -1.29 -29.57
N PRO A 227 -27.40 -1.04 -30.45
CA PRO A 227 -26.07 -0.52 -30.12
C PRO A 227 -26.12 0.96 -29.73
N LEU A 228 -25.08 1.42 -29.01
CA LEU A 228 -24.88 2.85 -28.78
C LEU A 228 -24.77 3.59 -30.12
N SER A 229 -25.08 4.89 -30.12
CA SER A 229 -24.81 5.71 -31.31
C SER A 229 -23.32 5.67 -31.66
N ALA A 230 -22.97 5.89 -32.93
CA ALA A 230 -21.56 5.82 -33.36
C ALA A 230 -20.64 6.75 -32.55
N THR A 231 -21.13 7.94 -32.18
CA THR A 231 -20.38 8.90 -31.35
C THR A 231 -20.23 8.44 -29.89
N ASP A 232 -21.28 7.87 -29.31
CA ASP A 232 -21.24 7.39 -27.92
C ASP A 232 -20.39 6.13 -27.79
N LEU A 233 -20.46 5.25 -28.80
CA LEU A 233 -19.61 4.07 -28.91
C LEU A 233 -18.14 4.47 -29.01
N ALA A 234 -17.80 5.41 -29.89
CA ALA A 234 -16.43 5.92 -30.00
C ALA A 234 -15.94 6.50 -28.66
N THR A 235 -16.78 7.26 -27.96
CA THR A 235 -16.44 7.81 -26.63
C THR A 235 -16.14 6.71 -25.62
N TYR A 236 -16.96 5.65 -25.60
CA TYR A 236 -16.75 4.47 -24.76
C TYR A 236 -15.47 3.72 -25.11
N GLU A 237 -15.22 3.46 -26.40
CA GLU A 237 -14.02 2.77 -26.88
C GLU A 237 -12.74 3.56 -26.57
N HIS A 238 -12.76 4.89 -26.70
CA HIS A 238 -11.64 5.76 -26.31
C HIS A 238 -11.34 5.71 -24.81
N ALA A 239 -12.35 5.52 -23.96
CA ALA A 239 -12.15 5.33 -22.53
C ALA A 239 -11.57 3.95 -22.22
N GLU A 240 -12.12 2.88 -22.81
CA GLU A 240 -11.62 1.51 -22.62
C GLU A 240 -10.17 1.36 -23.10
N ALA A 241 -9.82 1.90 -24.27
CA ALA A 241 -8.46 1.86 -24.80
C ALA A 241 -7.45 2.58 -23.89
N TYR A 242 -7.85 3.68 -23.26
CA TYR A 242 -7.02 4.38 -22.29
C TYR A 242 -6.82 3.56 -21.01
N LEU A 243 -7.91 2.97 -20.49
CA LEU A 243 -7.86 2.10 -19.31
C LEU A 243 -7.01 0.85 -19.56
N ASP A 244 -7.11 0.25 -20.74
CA ASP A 244 -6.29 -0.90 -21.15
C ASP A 244 -4.81 -0.55 -21.17
N THR A 245 -4.47 0.59 -21.78
CA THR A 245 -3.09 1.06 -21.94
C THR A 245 -2.39 1.35 -20.61
N HIS A 246 -3.11 1.94 -19.65
CA HIS A 246 -2.49 2.47 -18.44
C HIS A 246 -2.75 1.62 -17.18
N PHE A 247 -3.83 0.86 -17.12
CA PHE A 247 -4.24 0.16 -15.89
C PHE A 247 -4.21 -1.36 -16.04
N ARG A 248 -4.63 -1.91 -17.19
CA ARG A 248 -4.77 -3.36 -17.38
C ARG A 248 -3.50 -4.02 -17.96
N GLY A 249 -2.79 -3.32 -18.85
CA GLY A 249 -1.52 -3.78 -19.41
C GLY A 249 -1.59 -5.09 -20.18
N ARG A 250 -0.48 -5.85 -20.20
CA ARG A 250 -0.36 -7.12 -20.95
C ARG A 250 -1.38 -8.20 -20.58
N PHE A 251 -2.04 -8.08 -19.43
CA PHE A 251 -2.98 -9.08 -18.94
C PHE A 251 -4.42 -8.87 -19.42
N GLY A 252 -4.70 -7.78 -20.15
CA GLY A 252 -6.03 -7.50 -20.70
C GLY A 252 -7.14 -7.46 -19.65
N ARG A 253 -8.40 -7.45 -20.11
CA ARG A 253 -9.57 -7.51 -19.22
C ARG A 253 -9.75 -8.92 -18.65
N GLN A 254 -10.03 -9.00 -17.34
CA GLN A 254 -10.49 -10.22 -16.68
C GLN A 254 -12.00 -10.06 -16.45
N ASP A 255 -12.80 -10.78 -17.25
CA ASP A 255 -14.27 -10.79 -17.18
C ASP A 255 -14.82 -11.88 -16.25
#